data_AF-A0AAJ2G041-F1
#
_entry.id   AF-A0AAJ2G041-F1
#
_cell.length_a   1.000
_cell.length_b   1.000
_cell.length_c   1.000
_cell.angle_alpha   90.00
_cell.angle_beta   90.00
_cell.angle_gamma   90.00
#
_symmetry.space_group_name_H-M   'P 1'
#
loop_
_entity.id
_entity.type
_entity.pdbx_description
1 polymer ?
#
loop_
_entity_poly.entity_id
_entity_poly.type
_entity_poly.pdbx_seq_one_letter_code
_entity_poly.pdbx_strand_id
1 'polypeptide(L)'
;MSSTKIPRSAHHMVHVEETAGGRPLGNMEPGQVFVREGAPHMMLSLDSSTRAAVEKHHSIGNAVFVVNLLTGSAWPVSAGEVVYPATETKLLFKSNRKNDQ
;
A
#
# COMPACT_ATOMS: atom_id res chain seq x y z
N MET A 1 42.16 -24.67 13.60
CA MET A 1 42.10 -23.56 12.60
C MET A 1 40.69 -22.98 12.67
N SER A 2 40.54 -21.76 13.21
CA SER A 2 39.26 -21.09 13.37
C SER A 2 38.83 -20.49 12.02
N SER A 3 37.73 -20.98 11.45
CA SER A 3 37.13 -20.40 10.24
C SER A 3 36.52 -19.05 10.60
N THR A 4 37.23 -17.97 10.28
CA THR A 4 36.74 -16.60 10.41
C THR A 4 35.65 -16.40 9.37
N LYS A 5 34.38 -16.62 9.74
CA LYS A 5 33.25 -16.28 8.88
C LYS A 5 33.19 -14.75 8.76
N ILE A 6 33.61 -14.24 7.61
CA ILE A 6 33.41 -12.83 7.25
C ILE A 6 31.89 -12.55 7.31
N PRO A 7 31.44 -11.48 8.01
CA PRO A 7 30.03 -11.12 8.04
C PRO A 7 29.53 -10.87 6.62
N ARG A 8 28.44 -11.52 6.23
CA ARG A 8 27.82 -11.30 4.93
C ARG A 8 27.22 -9.89 4.91
N SER A 9 27.51 -9.11 3.86
CA SER A 9 26.90 -7.80 3.65
C SER A 9 25.38 -7.94 3.45
N ALA A 10 24.63 -6.91 3.87
CA ALA A 10 23.17 -6.94 3.84
C ALA A 10 22.65 -7.02 2.39
N HIS A 11 21.66 -7.87 2.15
CA HIS A 11 20.96 -7.90 0.87
C HIS A 11 20.21 -6.58 0.68
N HIS A 12 20.46 -5.87 -0.42
CA HIS A 12 19.67 -4.71 -0.80
C HIS A 12 18.47 -5.20 -1.61
N MET A 13 17.26 -5.14 -1.05
CA MET A 13 16.03 -5.35 -1.79
C MET A 13 15.63 -4.05 -2.50
N VAL A 14 15.52 -4.10 -3.83
CA VAL A 14 14.91 -3.06 -4.64
C VAL A 14 13.48 -3.52 -4.94
N HIS A 15 12.51 -2.77 -4.43
CA HIS A 15 11.09 -2.94 -4.73
C HIS A 15 10.82 -2.35 -6.12
N VAL A 16 10.31 -3.17 -7.04
CA VAL A 16 9.88 -2.73 -8.37
C VAL A 16 8.41 -3.10 -8.51
N GLU A 17 7.55 -2.09 -8.53
CA GLU A 17 6.12 -2.27 -8.77
C GLU A 17 5.91 -2.30 -10.29
N GLU A 18 5.41 -3.42 -10.82
CA GLU A 18 5.00 -3.51 -12.22
C GLU A 18 3.47 -3.47 -12.27
N THR A 19 2.93 -2.38 -12.81
CA THR A 19 1.49 -2.12 -12.83
C THR A 19 0.98 -1.93 -14.25
N ALA A 20 -0.17 -2.53 -14.56
CA ALA A 20 -0.77 -2.50 -15.89
C ALA A 20 -1.86 -1.42 -16.08
N GLY A 21 -2.18 -0.63 -15.04
CA GLY A 21 -3.23 0.38 -15.16
C GLY A 21 -3.77 0.88 -13.83
N GLY A 22 -3.15 1.94 -13.28
CA GLY A 22 -3.70 2.63 -12.13
C GLY A 22 -5.07 3.24 -12.43
N ARG A 23 -5.94 3.28 -11.43
CA ARG A 23 -7.25 3.95 -11.54
C ARG A 23 -7.53 4.81 -10.30
N PRO A 24 -8.37 5.85 -10.41
CA PRO A 24 -8.77 6.65 -9.26
C PRO A 24 -9.43 5.77 -8.20
N LEU A 25 -9.07 5.98 -6.94
CA LEU A 25 -9.60 5.23 -5.80
C LEU A 25 -11.12 5.41 -5.65
N GLY A 26 -11.66 6.58 -6.03
CA GLY A 26 -13.11 6.82 -6.07
C GLY A 26 -13.89 5.98 -7.07
N ASN A 27 -13.20 5.29 -8.00
CA ASN A 27 -13.80 4.33 -8.94
C ASN A 27 -13.66 2.88 -8.43
N MET A 28 -13.15 2.68 -7.21
CA MET A 28 -13.14 1.38 -6.56
C MET A 28 -14.40 1.18 -5.74
N GLU A 29 -14.78 -0.09 -5.59
CA GLU A 29 -15.88 -0.50 -4.73
C GLU A 29 -15.36 -0.81 -3.32
N PRO A 30 -16.18 -0.59 -2.26
CA PRO A 30 -15.85 -1.04 -0.92
C PRO A 30 -15.51 -2.54 -0.88
N GLY A 31 -14.50 -2.89 -0.08
CA GLY A 31 -13.98 -4.26 0.02
C GLY A 31 -12.94 -4.62 -1.05
N GLN A 32 -12.78 -3.82 -2.11
CA GLN A 32 -11.71 -4.06 -3.08
C GLN A 32 -10.34 -3.76 -2.47
N VAL A 33 -9.38 -4.62 -2.82
CA VAL A 33 -8.00 -4.54 -2.36
C VAL A 33 -7.14 -3.92 -3.46
N PHE A 34 -6.28 -3.00 -3.07
CA PHE A 34 -5.29 -2.35 -3.94
C PHE A 34 -3.94 -2.31 -3.24
N VAL A 35 -2.90 -2.10 -4.03
CA VAL A 35 -1.53 -1.91 -3.53
C VAL A 35 -1.24 -0.41 -3.51
N ARG A 36 -0.68 0.04 -2.39
CA ARG A 36 -0.24 1.40 -2.15
C ARG A 36 1.02 1.33 -1.29
N GLU A 37 2.08 2.02 -1.71
CA GLU A 37 3.36 2.04 -0.99
C GLU A 37 3.93 0.63 -0.72
N GLY A 38 3.70 -0.31 -1.64
CA GLY A 38 4.13 -1.72 -1.50
C GLY A 38 3.36 -2.52 -0.45
N ALA A 39 2.30 -1.98 0.15
CA ALA A 39 1.44 -2.68 1.10
C ALA A 39 0.01 -2.85 0.58
N PRO A 40 -0.66 -3.95 0.95
CA PRO A 40 -2.05 -4.17 0.60
C PRO A 40 -2.96 -3.27 1.46
N HIS A 41 -3.86 -2.58 0.77
CA HIS A 41 -4.88 -1.72 1.37
C HIS A 41 -6.25 -2.12 0.84
N MET A 42 -7.30 -1.80 1.59
CA MET A 42 -8.68 -2.08 1.20
C MET A 42 -9.54 -0.84 1.36
N MET A 43 -10.45 -0.59 0.42
CA MET A 43 -11.45 0.46 0.54
C MET A 43 -12.54 0.05 1.54
N LEU A 44 -12.87 0.94 2.47
CA LEU A 44 -13.90 0.74 3.48
C LEU A 44 -15.22 1.37 3.05
N SER A 45 -16.32 0.73 3.42
CA SER A 45 -17.64 1.36 3.46
C SER A 45 -17.87 1.87 4.87
N LEU A 46 -18.22 3.15 5.01
CA LEU A 46 -18.71 3.71 6.26
C LEU A 46 -20.21 3.90 6.16
N ASP A 47 -20.92 3.55 7.22
CA ASP A 47 -22.32 3.94 7.34
C ASP A 47 -22.45 5.46 7.51
N SER A 48 -23.66 5.98 7.25
CA SER A 48 -23.95 7.41 7.26
C SER A 48 -23.64 8.08 8.60
N SER A 49 -23.84 7.37 9.72
CA SER A 49 -23.62 7.91 11.07
C SER A 49 -22.13 8.00 11.39
N THR A 50 -21.36 6.97 11.04
CA THR A 50 -19.89 6.96 11.19
C THR A 50 -19.26 8.04 10.30
N ARG A 51 -19.72 8.17 9.05
CA ARG A 51 -19.22 9.21 8.14
C ARG A 51 -19.45 10.61 8.69
N ALA A 52 -20.67 10.91 9.14
CA ALA A 52 -21.01 12.21 9.73
C ALA A 52 -20.18 12.52 10.99
N ALA A 53 -19.91 11.50 11.82
CA ALA A 53 -19.07 11.65 12.99
C ALA A 53 -17.63 12.04 12.62
N VAL A 54 -17.04 11.44 11.58
CA VAL A 54 -15.69 11.80 11.14
C VAL A 54 -15.66 13.19 10.49
N GLU A 55 -16.65 13.54 9.66
CA GLU A 55 -16.77 14.86 9.02
C GLU A 55 -16.86 16.02 10.02
N LYS A 56 -17.43 15.77 11.22
CA LYS A 56 -17.50 16.76 12.29
C LYS A 56 -16.12 17.16 12.83
N HIS A 57 -15.18 16.22 12.83
CA HIS A 57 -13.84 16.41 13.40
C HIS A 57 -12.77 16.64 12.33
N HIS A 58 -13.04 16.26 11.08
CA HIS A 58 -12.10 16.31 9.98
C HIS A 58 -12.78 16.83 8.71
N SER A 59 -12.16 17.82 8.05
CA SER A 59 -12.61 18.25 6.73
C SER A 59 -12.18 17.21 5.68
N ILE A 60 -13.04 16.21 5.46
CA ILE A 60 -12.73 15.07 4.59
C ILE A 60 -13.28 15.20 3.16
N GLY A 61 -14.21 16.12 2.88
CA GLY A 61 -14.72 16.38 1.53
C GLY A 61 -15.13 15.10 0.77
N ASN A 62 -14.58 14.92 -0.44
CA ASN A 62 -14.76 13.72 -1.26
C ASN A 62 -13.77 12.58 -0.91
N ALA A 63 -13.30 12.48 0.33
CA ALA A 63 -12.43 11.39 0.73
C ALA A 63 -13.19 10.05 0.81
N VAL A 64 -12.41 9.00 0.61
CA VAL A 64 -12.76 7.59 0.78
C VAL A 64 -11.92 7.04 1.92
N PHE A 65 -12.47 6.11 2.68
CA PHE A 65 -11.74 5.49 3.79
C PHE A 65 -11.04 4.24 3.33
N VAL A 66 -9.82 4.05 3.79
CA VAL A 66 -9.04 2.86 3.48
C VAL A 66 -8.45 2.30 4.76
N VAL A 67 -8.15 1.01 4.74
CA VAL A 67 -7.41 0.32 5.80
C VAL A 67 -6.14 -0.29 5.22
N ASN A 68 -5.04 -0.17 5.96
CA ASN A 68 -3.84 -0.95 5.69
C ASN A 68 -4.02 -2.35 6.28
N LEU A 69 -3.96 -3.39 5.44
CA LEU A 69 -4.24 -4.75 5.89
C LEU A 69 -3.10 -5.37 6.71
N LEU A 70 -1.92 -4.75 6.76
CA LEU A 70 -0.81 -5.19 7.61
C LEU A 70 -0.88 -4.59 9.01
N THR A 71 -1.25 -3.31 9.13
CA THR A 71 -1.25 -2.60 10.42
C THR A 71 -2.64 -2.48 11.05
N GLY A 72 -3.70 -2.69 10.28
CA GLY A 72 -5.08 -2.44 10.70
C GLY A 72 -5.44 -0.95 10.84
N SER A 73 -4.52 -0.05 10.52
CA SER A 73 -4.76 1.39 10.61
C SER A 73 -5.68 1.84 9.48
N ALA A 74 -6.63 2.73 9.78
CA ALA A 74 -7.58 3.26 8.82
C ALA A 74 -7.58 4.79 8.81
N TRP A 75 -7.73 5.38 7.63
CA TRP A 75 -7.68 6.83 7.44
C TRP A 75 -8.40 7.27 6.15
N PRO A 76 -8.80 8.54 6.05
CA PRO A 76 -9.35 9.10 4.82
C PRO A 76 -8.26 9.37 3.78
N VAL A 77 -8.56 9.08 2.53
CA VAL A 77 -7.71 9.29 1.35
C VAL A 77 -8.52 9.99 0.27
N SER A 78 -7.87 10.80 -0.58
CA SER A 78 -8.54 11.46 -1.69
C SER A 78 -9.12 10.45 -2.68
N ALA A 79 -10.38 10.60 -3.08
CA ALA A 79 -10.98 9.79 -4.13
C ALA A 79 -10.25 9.91 -5.49
N GLY A 80 -9.52 11.01 -5.70
CA GLY A 80 -8.71 11.21 -6.91
C GLY A 80 -7.34 10.52 -6.88
N GLU A 81 -6.94 9.93 -5.75
CA GLU A 81 -5.66 9.22 -5.65
C GLU A 81 -5.64 8.03 -6.61
N VAL A 82 -4.58 7.93 -7.42
CA VAL A 82 -4.41 6.80 -8.33
C VAL A 82 -3.82 5.64 -7.55
N VAL A 83 -4.53 4.52 -7.57
CA VAL A 83 -4.15 3.28 -6.90
C VAL A 83 -4.15 2.11 -7.88
N TYR A 84 -3.51 1.01 -7.48
CA TYR A 84 -3.34 -0.15 -8.33
C TYR A 84 -4.12 -1.34 -7.75
N PRO A 85 -5.21 -1.79 -8.39
CA PRO A 85 -5.97 -2.94 -7.92
C PRO A 85 -5.05 -4.16 -7.72
N ALA A 86 -5.19 -4.86 -6.61
CA ALA A 86 -4.29 -5.96 -6.26
C ALA A 86 -4.35 -7.12 -7.28
N THR A 87 -5.49 -7.29 -7.96
CA THR A 87 -5.68 -8.25 -9.05
C THR A 87 -4.89 -7.90 -10.32
N GLU A 88 -4.46 -6.65 -10.46
CA GLU A 88 -3.80 -6.09 -11.65
C GLU A 88 -2.35 -5.64 -11.35
N THR A 89 -1.87 -5.90 -10.12
CA THR A 89 -0.56 -5.44 -9.63
C THR A 89 0.35 -6.63 -9.38
N LYS A 90 1.60 -6.56 -9.87
CA LYS A 90 2.65 -7.50 -9.49
C LYS A 90 3.75 -6.78 -8.71
N LEU A 91 4.04 -7.30 -7.51
CA LEU A 91 5.17 -6.85 -6.70
C LEU A 91 6.39 -7.68 -7.06
N LEU A 92 7.38 -7.08 -7.71
CA LEU A 92 8.65 -7.72 -8.02
C LEU A 92 9.71 -7.28 -7.00
N PHE A 93 10.39 -8.26 -6.43
CA PHE A 93 11.50 -8.05 -5.52
C PHE A 93 12.79 -8.43 -6.23
N LYS A 94 13.69 -7.46 -6.44
CA LYS A 94 15.04 -7.73 -6.92
C LYS A 94 16.03 -7.53 -5.78
N SER A 95 16.73 -8.59 -5.39
CA SER A 95 17.89 -8.44 -4.51
C SER A 95 19.15 -8.30 -5.36
N ASN A 96 19.87 -7.20 -5.20
CA ASN A 96 21.21 -7.07 -5.77
C ASN A 96 22.21 -7.39 -4.66
N ARG A 97 23.05 -8.39 -4.90
CA ARG A 97 24.26 -8.57 -4.12
C ARG A 97 25.25 -7.52 -4.63
N LYS A 98 25.76 -6.64 -3.76
CA LYS A 98 27.01 -5.95 -4.10
C LYS A 98 28.05 -7.06 -4.26
N ASN A 99 28.54 -7.25 -5.48
CA ASN A 99 29.83 -7.90 -5.64
C ASN A 99 30.82 -6.91 -5.02
N ASP A 100 31.29 -7.22 -3.82
CA ASP A 100 32.48 -6.57 -3.27
C ASP A 100 33.63 -6.97 -4.21
N GLN A 101 33.88 -6.14 -5.23
CA GLN A 101 35.16 -6.08 -5.94
C GLN A 101 36.13 -5.27 -5.10
#